data_AF-A0ABD5SZ69-F1
#
_entry.id   AF-A0ABD5SZ69-F1
#
_cell.length_a   1.000
_cell.length_b   1.000
_cell.length_c   1.000
_cell.angle_alpha   90.00
_cell.angle_beta   90.00
_cell.angle_gamma   90.00
#
_symmetry.space_group_name_H-M   'P 1'
#
loop_
_entity.id
_entity.type
_entity.pdbx_description
1 polymer ?
#
loop_
_entity_poly.entity_id
_entity_poly.type
_entity_poly.pdbx_seq_one_letter_code
_entity_poly.pdbx_strand_id
1 'polypeptide(L)' 'MNGSEDTPGAGTESVDSPGQHKFKTCPFCEGQLEYPTQSDVECQNCGTVFHHEIRPGRHLLWDYDEDGTLREVVARV' A
#
# COMPACT_ATOMS: atom_id res chain seq x y z
N MET A 1 5.96 -22.72 -40.34
CA MET A 1 7.36 -22.95 -39.95
C MET A 1 8.08 -21.61 -40.00
N ASN A 2 8.63 -21.19 -38.86
CA ASN A 2 9.61 -20.10 -38.63
C ASN A 2 9.16 -18.67 -39.00
N GLY A 3 9.26 -17.64 -38.16
CA GLY A 3 10.15 -17.41 -37.00
C GLY A 3 11.09 -16.25 -37.35
N SER A 4 11.07 -15.17 -36.55
CA SER A 4 12.03 -14.05 -36.37
C SER A 4 11.25 -12.89 -35.72
N GLU A 5 11.13 -12.81 -34.40
CA GLU A 5 12.08 -12.14 -33.48
C GLU A 5 12.45 -10.73 -33.95
N ASP A 6 11.71 -9.74 -33.44
CA ASP A 6 12.25 -8.39 -33.30
C ASP A 6 11.91 -7.89 -31.89
N THR A 7 12.96 -7.87 -31.07
CA THR A 7 13.01 -7.38 -29.70
C THR A 7 13.45 -5.93 -29.76
N PRO A 8 12.78 -5.02 -29.02
CA PRO A 8 13.49 -3.90 -28.43
C PRO A 8 13.65 -4.18 -26.93
N GLY A 9 14.88 -4.45 -26.53
CA GLY A 9 15.29 -4.34 -25.15
C GLY A 9 15.28 -2.88 -24.75
N ALA A 10 14.41 -2.52 -23.81
CA ALA A 10 14.60 -1.36 -22.95
C ALA A 10 15.12 -1.90 -21.62
N GLY A 11 16.43 -1.82 -21.43
CA GLY A 11 17.05 -2.12 -20.15
C GLY A 11 16.71 -1.05 -19.12
N THR A 12 16.58 -1.51 -17.88
CA THR A 12 16.86 -0.76 -16.65
C THR A 12 15.78 0.16 -16.12
N GLU A 13 14.61 -0.40 -15.87
CA GLU A 13 13.92 -0.11 -14.63
C GLU A 13 13.56 -1.47 -14.02
N SER A 14 14.35 -1.93 -13.05
CA SER A 14 13.74 -2.73 -12.00
C SER A 14 12.80 -1.76 -11.31
N VAL A 15 11.61 -1.53 -11.90
CA VAL A 15 10.51 -0.90 -11.19
C VAL A 15 10.28 -1.85 -10.05
N ASP A 16 10.81 -1.49 -8.88
CA ASP A 16 10.50 -2.08 -7.60
C ASP A 16 9.01 -2.37 -7.65
N SER A 17 8.68 -3.66 -7.81
CA SER A 17 7.31 -4.04 -8.10
C SER A 17 6.48 -3.52 -6.94
N PRO A 18 5.51 -2.61 -7.13
CA PRO A 18 4.87 -1.85 -6.04
C PRO A 18 3.89 -2.69 -5.20
N GLY A 19 4.20 -3.97 -4.99
CA GLY A 19 3.35 -4.97 -4.34
C GLY A 19 3.80 -5.41 -2.93
N GLN A 20 4.91 -4.89 -2.39
CA GLN A 20 5.42 -5.37 -1.08
C GLN A 20 5.16 -4.42 0.11
N HIS A 21 4.85 -3.14 -0.14
CA HIS A 21 4.51 -2.18 0.90
C HIS A 21 2.98 -2.02 0.97
N LYS A 22 2.28 -3.09 1.35
CA LYS A 22 0.85 -3.05 1.67
C LYS A 22 0.59 -3.80 2.96
N PHE A 23 0.01 -3.10 3.94
CA PHE A 23 -0.64 -3.71 5.09
C PHE A 23 -1.82 -4.56 4.61
N LYS A 24 -1.89 -5.81 5.08
CA LYS A 24 -2.95 -6.76 4.74
C LYS A 24 -4.05 -6.83 5.81
N THR A 25 -3.69 -6.53 7.05
CA THR A 25 -4.54 -6.72 8.24
C THR A 25 -4.66 -5.44 9.04
N CYS A 26 -5.87 -5.15 9.49
CA CYS A 26 -6.20 -4.00 10.31
C CYS A 26 -5.55 -4.16 11.70
N PRO A 27 -4.83 -3.14 12.20
CA PRO A 27 -4.16 -3.22 13.50
C PRO A 27 -5.13 -3.30 14.70
N PHE A 28 -6.40 -2.97 14.51
CA PHE A 28 -7.39 -2.93 15.60
C PHE A 28 -8.26 -4.18 15.69
N CYS A 29 -8.58 -4.82 14.57
CA CYS A 29 -9.53 -5.93 14.52
C CYS A 29 -9.06 -7.11 13.66
N GLU A 30 -7.82 -7.07 13.16
CA GLU A 30 -7.20 -8.08 12.27
C GLU A 30 -7.96 -8.34 10.96
N GLY A 31 -8.98 -7.53 10.66
CA GLY A 31 -9.77 -7.62 9.44
C GLY A 31 -8.97 -7.25 8.19
N GLN A 32 -9.47 -7.66 7.02
CA GLN A 32 -8.83 -7.36 5.75
C GLN A 32 -8.81 -5.85 5.48
N LEU A 33 -7.65 -5.36 5.05
CA LEU A 33 -7.45 -3.99 4.59
C LEU A 33 -7.54 -3.92 3.06
N GLU A 34 -8.33 -2.98 2.57
CA GLU A 34 -8.46 -2.64 1.15
C GLU A 34 -7.97 -1.21 0.90
N TYR A 35 -7.53 -0.93 -0.33
CA TYR A 35 -6.89 0.33 -0.70
C TYR A 35 -7.80 1.07 -1.68
N PRO A 36 -8.84 1.79 -1.20
CA PRO A 36 -9.76 2.50 -2.07
C PRO A 36 -9.06 3.65 -2.83
N THR A 37 -8.00 4.22 -2.26
CA THR A 37 -7.19 5.27 -2.90
C THR A 37 -5.69 4.92 -2.81
N GLN A 38 -4.84 5.77 -3.40
CA GLN A 38 -3.38 5.62 -3.31
C GLN A 38 -2.79 5.99 -1.94
N SER A 39 -3.60 6.53 -1.03
CA SER A 39 -3.14 7.04 0.26
C SER A 39 -4.02 6.59 1.42
N ASP A 40 -5.23 6.10 1.14
CA ASP A 40 -6.15 5.64 2.17
C ASP A 40 -6.30 4.12 2.12
N VAL A 41 -6.45 3.55 3.30
CA VAL A 41 -6.68 2.13 3.52
C VAL A 41 -7.91 1.98 4.39
N GLU A 42 -8.85 1.16 3.97
CA GLU A 42 -10.09 0.94 4.70
C GLU A 42 -10.18 -0.51 5.18
N CYS A 43 -10.48 -0.70 6.46
CA CYS A 43 -10.79 -2.02 6.99
C CYS A 43 -12.22 -2.43 6.64
N GLN A 44 -12.36 -3.52 5.89
CA GLN A 44 -13.67 -4.05 5.48
C GLN A 44 -14.48 -4.66 6.63
N ASN A 45 -13.86 -4.86 7.80
CA ASN A 45 -14.53 -5.44 8.97
C ASN A 45 -15.10 -4.37 9.92
N CYS A 46 -14.32 -3.36 10.27
CA CYS A 46 -14.73 -2.31 11.22
C CYS A 46 -15.00 -0.95 10.59
N GLY A 47 -14.75 -0.78 9.29
CA GLY A 47 -14.94 0.49 8.56
C GLY A 47 -13.92 1.57 8.90
N THR A 48 -12.90 1.27 9.72
CA THR A 48 -11.85 2.24 10.05
C THR A 48 -11.04 2.56 8.80
N VAL A 49 -10.89 3.86 8.55
CA VAL A 49 -10.05 4.39 7.47
C VAL A 49 -8.72 4.82 8.08
N PHE A 50 -7.63 4.50 7.38
CA PHE A 50 -6.27 4.82 7.74
C PHE A 50 -5.60 5.57 6.59
N HIS A 51 -4.60 6.38 6.89
CA HIS A 51 -3.69 6.92 5.89
C HIS A 51 -2.45 6.05 5.81
N HIS A 52 -2.08 5.59 4.62
CA HIS A 52 -0.81 4.92 4.41
C HIS A 52 0.19 5.82 3.71
N GLU A 53 1.42 5.82 4.22
CA GLU A 53 2.49 6.67 3.74
C GLU A 53 3.73 5.83 3.45
N ILE A 54 4.16 5.80 2.19
CA ILE A 54 5.38 5.10 1.77
C ILE A 54 6.51 6.12 1.70
N ARG A 55 7.58 5.89 2.47
CA ARG A 55 8.81 6.69 2.44
C ARG A 55 10.00 5.76 2.14
N PRO A 56 11.17 6.29 1.76
CA PRO A 56 12.36 5.45 1.55
C PRO A 56 12.65 4.57 2.79
N GLY A 57 12.55 3.26 2.62
CA GLY A 57 12.83 2.26 3.66
C GLY A 57 11.80 2.14 4.78
N ARG A 58 10.60 2.72 4.65
CA ARG A 58 9.53 2.57 5.65
C ARG A 58 8.14 2.75 5.04
N HIS A 59 7.21 1.92 5.46
CA HIS A 59 5.79 2.10 5.17
C HIS A 59 5.04 2.30 6.49
N LEU A 60 4.29 3.38 6.61
CA LEU A 60 3.57 3.76 7.82
C LEU A 60 2.07 3.68 7.57
N LEU A 61 1.33 3.21 8.58
CA LEU A 61 -0.13 3.28 8.64
C LEU A 61 -0.50 4.22 9.77
N TRP A 62 -1.23 5.27 9.46
CA TRP A 62 -1.69 6.30 10.39
C TRP A 62 -3.18 6.16 10.64
N ASP A 63 -3.58 6.34 11.90
CA ASP A 63 -4.98 6.50 12.29
C ASP A 63 -5.38 7.98 12.22
N TYR A 64 -6.65 8.24 11.92
CA TYR A 64 -7.24 9.57 12.00
C TYR A 64 -7.90 9.76 13.39
N ASP A 65 -7.96 10.99 13.88
CA ASP A 65 -8.83 11.34 15.00
C ASP A 65 -10.28 11.62 14.53
N GLU A 66 -11.16 11.96 15.49
CA GLU A 66 -12.58 12.26 15.21
C GLU A 66 -12.77 13.47 14.30
N ASP A 67 -11.77 14.36 14.22
CA ASP A 67 -11.77 15.55 13.36
C ASP A 67 -11.18 15.28 11.96
N GLY A 68 -10.74 14.04 11.68
CA GLY A 68 -10.12 13.67 10.41
C GLY A 68 -8.66 14.11 10.28
N THR A 69 -8.00 14.45 11.38
CA THR A 69 -6.58 14.78 11.42
C THR A 69 -5.76 13.52 11.72
N LEU A 70 -4.57 13.39 11.15
CA LEU A 70 -3.68 12.26 11.45
C LEU A 70 -3.28 12.30 12.94
N ARG A 71 -3.67 11.27 13.69
CA ARG A 71 -3.42 11.16 15.14
C ARG A 71 -2.07 10.53 15.43
N GLU A 72 -1.89 9.28 14.99
CA GLU A 72 -0.70 8.48 15.33
C GLU A 72 -0.42 7.36 14.33
N VAL A 73 0.82 6.84 14.34
CA VAL A 73 1.20 5.65 13.56
C VAL A 73 0.77 4.40 14.31
N VAL A 74 -0.09 3.60 13.70
CA VAL A 74 -0.64 2.35 14.26
C VAL A 74 0.02 1.10 13.71
N ALA A 75 0.69 1.17 12.55
CA ALA A 75 1.49 0.07 12.02
C ALA A 75 2.68 0.59 11.18
N ARG A 76 3.74 -0.21 11.09
CA ARG A 76 4.92 0.08 10.27
C ARG A 76 5.58 -1.19 9.76
N VAL A 77 6.12 -1.15 8.54
CA VAL A 77 6.98 -2.20 7.94
C VAL A 77 8.17 -1.60 7.21
#